data_AF-A0A973PIX6-F1
#
_entry.id   AF-A0A973PIX6-F1
#
_cell.length_a   1.000
_cell.length_b   1.000
_cell.length_c   1.000
_cell.angle_alpha   90.00
_cell.angle_beta   90.00
_cell.angle_gamma   90.00
#
_symmetry.space_group_name_H-M   'P 1'
#
loop_
_entity.id
_entity.type
_entity.pdbx_description
1 polymer ?
#
loop_
_entity_poly.entity_id
_entity_poly.type
_entity_poly.pdbx_seq_one_letter_code
_entity_poly.pdbx_strand_id
1 'polypeptide(L)'
;MDEHPHITVASNTYDAIAKGDLEELGRLLADDVTFHVPGRGPMARDYSGKEAVLGYLAELSKSTTGTLRLEPESYLVGGDQVAAVL
;
A
#
# COMPACT_ATOMS: atom_id res chain seq x y z
N MET A 1 -6.08 -3.12 -24.03
CA MET A 1 -5.22 -2.80 -22.88
C MET A 1 -5.46 -3.92 -21.92
N ASP A 2 -4.61 -4.94 -21.97
CA ASP A 2 -4.68 -6.07 -21.06
C ASP A 2 -4.49 -5.53 -19.65
N GLU A 3 -5.60 -5.36 -18.93
CA GLU A 3 -5.60 -5.16 -17.49
C GLU A 3 -4.94 -6.40 -16.90
N HIS A 4 -3.61 -6.31 -16.69
CA HIS A 4 -2.90 -7.33 -15.97
C HIS A 4 -3.52 -7.43 -14.58
N PRO A 5 -3.87 -8.63 -14.09
CA PRO A 5 -4.54 -8.81 -12.80
C PRO A 5 -3.78 -8.15 -11.64
N HIS A 6 -2.45 -7.99 -11.78
CA HIS A 6 -1.61 -7.33 -10.80
C HIS A 6 -1.84 -5.80 -10.72
N ILE A 7 -2.25 -5.14 -11.81
CA ILE A 7 -2.60 -3.71 -11.80
C ILE A 7 -3.86 -3.50 -10.98
N THR A 8 -4.87 -4.36 -11.12
CA THR A 8 -6.12 -4.28 -10.34
C THR A 8 -5.84 -4.43 -8.85
N VAL A 9 -5.00 -5.39 -8.45
CA VAL A 9 -4.60 -5.56 -7.04
C VAL A 9 -3.86 -4.34 -6.52
N ALA A 10 -2.90 -3.80 -7.28
CA ALA A 10 -2.16 -2.60 -6.89
C ALA A 10 -3.10 -1.40 -6.74
N SER A 11 -3.97 -1.16 -7.72
CA SER A 11 -4.91 -0.03 -7.71
C SER A 11 -5.90 -0.11 -6.56
N ASN A 12 -6.45 -1.28 -6.27
CA ASN A 12 -7.35 -1.46 -5.13
C ASN A 12 -6.59 -1.24 -3.80
N THR A 13 -5.32 -1.65 -3.72
CA THR A 13 -4.50 -1.42 -2.53
C THR A 13 -4.27 0.08 -2.29
N TYR A 14 -3.92 0.84 -3.33
CA TYR A 14 -3.74 2.30 -3.22
C TYR A 14 -5.05 3.02 -2.85
N ASP A 15 -6.17 2.65 -3.46
CA ASP A 15 -7.49 3.20 -3.16
C ASP A 15 -7.92 2.90 -1.71
N ALA A 16 -7.72 1.67 -1.23
CA ALA A 16 -8.00 1.30 0.15
C ALA A 16 -7.12 2.06 1.15
N ILE A 17 -5.84 2.33 0.83
CA ILE A 17 -5.00 3.21 1.67
C ILE A 17 -5.53 4.64 1.68
N ALA A 18 -5.90 5.19 0.53
CA ALA A 18 -6.44 6.54 0.41
C ALA A 18 -7.76 6.72 1.18
N LYS A 19 -8.61 5.69 1.21
CA LYS A 19 -9.87 5.67 1.99
C LYS A 19 -9.67 5.32 3.47
N GLY A 20 -8.50 4.81 3.85
CA GLY A 20 -8.26 4.26 5.18
C GLY A 20 -9.03 2.97 5.46
N ASP A 21 -9.37 2.20 4.42
CA ASP A 21 -10.12 0.94 4.52
C ASP A 21 -9.17 -0.20 4.90
N LEU A 22 -8.89 -0.30 6.20
CA LEU A 22 -8.03 -1.34 6.77
C LEU A 22 -8.60 -2.76 6.57
N GLU A 23 -9.92 -2.89 6.40
CA GLU A 23 -10.57 -4.19 6.22
C GLU A 23 -10.31 -4.72 4.80
N GLU A 24 -10.45 -3.86 3.79
CA GLU A 24 -10.10 -4.18 2.41
C GLU A 24 -8.59 -4.44 2.25
N LEU A 25 -7.74 -3.63 2.89
CA LEU A 25 -6.30 -3.88 2.93
C LEU A 25 -5.95 -5.24 3.52
N GLY A 26 -6.62 -5.64 4.61
CA GLY A 26 -6.41 -6.96 5.21
C GLY A 26 -6.76 -8.13 4.28
N ARG A 27 -7.70 -7.94 3.35
CA ARG A 27 -8.07 -8.94 2.32
C ARG A 27 -7.10 -8.96 1.14
N LEU A 28 -6.57 -7.81 0.75
CA LEU A 28 -5.69 -7.66 -0.41
C LEU A 28 -4.24 -8.08 -0.12
N LEU A 29 -3.78 -7.86 1.12
CA LEU A 29 -2.41 -8.19 1.52
C LEU A 29 -2.25 -9.70 1.79
N ALA A 30 -1.05 -10.24 1.53
CA ALA A 30 -0.67 -11.60 1.95
C ALA A 30 -0.39 -11.66 3.46
N ASP A 31 -0.60 -12.80 4.11
CA ASP A 31 -0.37 -12.95 5.56
C ASP A 31 1.09 -12.68 5.97
N ASP A 32 2.04 -13.04 5.11
CA ASP A 32 3.48 -12.82 5.27
C ASP A 32 4.01 -11.54 4.62
N VAL A 33 3.12 -10.61 4.24
CA VAL A 33 3.51 -9.35 3.58
C VAL A 33 4.64 -8.63 4.31
N THR A 34 5.63 -8.15 3.57
CA THR A 34 6.66 -7.25 4.11
C THR A 34 6.56 -5.90 3.43
N PHE A 35 6.32 -4.86 4.22
CA PHE A 35 6.24 -3.48 3.77
C PHE A 35 7.49 -2.72 4.22
N HIS A 36 8.31 -2.31 3.24
CA HIS A 36 9.55 -1.57 3.50
C HIS A 36 9.30 -0.07 3.40
N VAL A 37 9.54 0.67 4.49
CA VAL A 37 9.48 2.13 4.49
C VAL A 37 10.91 2.69 4.47
N PRO A 38 11.39 3.23 3.34
CA PRO A 38 12.72 3.82 3.29
C PRO A 38 12.75 5.16 4.03
N GLY A 39 13.90 5.49 4.63
CA GLY A 39 14.12 6.79 5.28
C GLY A 39 14.98 6.68 6.53
N ARG A 40 14.97 7.74 7.35
CA ARG A 40 15.66 7.80 8.66
C ARG A 40 14.72 8.25 9.79
N GLY A 41 13.41 8.26 9.53
CA GLY A 41 12.40 8.67 10.50
C GLY A 41 11.98 7.52 11.44
N PRO A 42 11.19 7.80 12.47
CA PRO A 42 10.68 6.78 13.39
C PRO A 42 9.79 5.71 12.70
N MET A 43 9.21 6.06 11.55
CA MET A 43 8.42 5.17 10.69
C MET A 43 9.25 4.41 9.64
N ALA A 44 10.54 4.74 9.48
CA ALA A 44 11.40 4.13 8.46
C ALA A 44 11.92 2.77 8.95
N ARG A 45 11.12 1.73 8.69
CA ARG A 45 11.41 0.35 9.09
C ARG A 45 10.70 -0.63 8.16
N ASP A 46 11.11 -1.88 8.27
CA ASP A 46 10.37 -3.02 7.73
C ASP A 46 9.21 -3.40 8.64
N TYR A 47 8.03 -3.56 8.04
CA TYR A 47 6.82 -4.06 8.69
C TYR A 47 6.49 -5.42 8.08
N SER A 48 6.73 -6.48 8.85
CA SER A 48 6.44 -7.86 8.43
C SER A 48 5.13 -8.35 9.05
N GLY A 49 4.27 -8.93 8.22
CA GLY A 49 2.94 -9.43 8.55
C GLY A 49 1.84 -8.38 8.41
N LYS A 50 0.62 -8.85 8.10
CA LYS A 50 -0.56 -7.98 7.92
C LYS A 50 -0.77 -7.01 9.06
N GLU A 51 -0.69 -7.48 10.31
CA GLU A 51 -0.95 -6.65 11.49
C GLU A 51 0.04 -5.48 11.59
N ALA A 52 1.32 -5.71 11.26
CA ALA A 52 2.33 -4.66 11.27
C ALA A 52 2.07 -3.61 10.18
N VAL A 53 1.70 -4.05 8.98
CA VAL A 53 1.40 -3.16 7.84
C VAL A 53 0.12 -2.35 8.10
N LEU A 54 -0.95 -2.99 8.57
CA LEU A 54 -2.20 -2.31 8.92
C LEU A 54 -1.99 -1.30 10.06
N GLY A 55 -1.18 -1.65 11.06
CA GLY A 55 -0.79 -0.74 12.14
C GLY A 55 -0.06 0.50 11.63
N TYR A 56 0.89 0.32 10.71
CA TYR A 56 1.57 1.44 10.04
C TYR A 56 0.61 2.34 9.27
N LEU A 57 -0.28 1.75 8.46
CA LEU A 57 -1.25 2.50 7.66
C LEU A 57 -2.25 3.27 8.54
N ALA A 58 -2.66 2.70 9.67
CA ALA A 58 -3.50 3.38 10.65
C ALA A 58 -2.77 4.58 11.30
N GLU A 59 -1.47 4.44 11.61
CA GLU A 59 -0.64 5.54 12.14
C GLU A 59 -0.41 6.63 11.09
N LEU A 60 -0.18 6.25 9.83
CA LEU A 60 -0.01 7.14 8.70
C LEU A 60 -1.30 7.94 8.40
N SER A 61 -2.46 7.28 8.41
CA SER A 61 -3.77 7.94 8.23
C SER A 61 -4.04 8.98 9.33
N LYS A 62 -3.70 8.64 10.59
CA LYS A 62 -3.79 9.59 11.72
C LYS A 62 -2.83 10.77 11.57
N SER A 63 -1.59 10.50 11.17
CA SER A 63 -0.54 11.53 11.04
C SER A 63 -0.82 12.51 9.90
N THR A 64 -1.50 12.05 8.85
CA THR A 64 -1.86 12.88 7.69
C THR A 64 -3.19 13.62 7.85
N THR A 65 -3.88 13.49 9.00
CA THR A 65 -5.20 14.10 9.21
C THR A 65 -6.19 13.76 8.08
N GLY A 66 -6.05 12.57 7.48
CA GLY A 66 -6.89 12.13 6.35
C GLY A 66 -6.65 12.85 5.03
N THR A 67 -5.56 13.61 4.85
CA THR A 67 -5.21 14.23 3.55
C THR A 67 -4.28 13.37 2.71
N LEU A 68 -3.95 12.15 3.16
CA LEU A 68 -3.14 11.22 2.39
C LEU A 68 -3.84 10.88 1.06
N ARG A 69 -3.30 11.41 -0.03
CA ARG A 69 -3.67 11.02 -1.39
C ARG A 69 -2.51 10.22 -1.98
N LEU A 70 -2.73 8.92 -2.13
CA LEU A 70 -1.85 8.06 -2.91
C LEU A 70 -2.59 7.73 -4.21
N GLU A 71 -2.50 8.65 -5.17
CA GLU A 71 -3.10 8.53 -6.49
C GLU A 71 -1.98 8.34 -7.51
N PRO A 72 -1.62 7.09 -7.84
CA PRO A 72 -0.54 6.85 -8.79
C PRO A 72 -0.91 7.30 -10.20
N GLU A 73 -0.02 8.08 -10.81
CA GLU A 73 -0.13 8.58 -12.19
C GLU A 73 -0.02 7.46 -13.21
N SER A 74 0.76 6.41 -12.91
CA SER A 74 1.01 5.30 -13.83
C SER A 74 1.47 4.04 -13.10
N TYR A 75 1.19 2.89 -13.71
CA TYR A 75 1.68 1.59 -13.26
C TYR A 75 2.60 0.98 -14.31
N LEU A 76 3.73 0.45 -13.85
CA LEU A 76 4.66 -0.34 -14.65
C LEU A 76 4.56 -1.79 -14.20
N VAL A 77 4.32 -2.71 -15.13
CA VAL A 77 4.20 -4.15 -14.85
C VAL A 77 5.38 -4.89 -15.46
N GLY A 78 6.05 -5.71 -14.66
CA GLY A 78 7.13 -6.58 -15.07
C GLY A 78 6.93 -7.99 -14.50
N GLY A 79 6.25 -8.86 -15.26
CA GLY A 79 5.93 -10.21 -14.80
C GLY A 79 5.02 -10.20 -13.57
N ASP A 80 5.57 -10.62 -12.42
CA ASP A 80 4.88 -10.65 -11.13
C ASP A 80 5.00 -9.32 -10.34
N GLN A 81 5.76 -8.37 -10.85
CA GLN A 81 6.06 -7.12 -10.16
C GLN A 81 5.24 -5.96 -10.72
N VAL A 82 4.77 -5.10 -9.82
CA VAL A 82 4.12 -3.83 -10.16
C VAL A 82 4.85 -2.70 -9.46
N ALA A 83 5.20 -1.66 -10.21
CA ALA A 83 5.66 -0.40 -9.67
C ALA A 83 4.61 0.68 -9.95
N ALA A 84 4.22 1.43 -8.93
CA ALA A 84 3.36 2.59 -9.08
C ALA A 84 4.22 3.86 -9.02
N VAL A 85 3.95 4.79 -9.95
CA VAL A 85 4.56 6.12 -9.97
C VAL A 85 3.53 7.09 -9.41
N LEU A 86 3.89 7.79 -8.33
CA LEU A 86 3.08 8.79 -7.64
C LEU A 86 3.49 10.21 -8.05
#